data_AF-A0AAW1W0K0-F1
#
_entry.id   AF-A0AAW1W0K0-F1
#
_cell.length_a   1.000
_cell.length_b   1.000
_cell.length_c   1.000
_cell.angle_alpha   90.00
_cell.angle_beta   90.00
_cell.angle_gamma   90.00
#
_symmetry.space_group_name_H-M   'P 1'
#
loop_
_entity.id
_entity.type
_entity.pdbx_description
1 polymer ?
#
loop_
_entity_poly.entity_id
_entity_poly.type
_entity_poly.pdbx_seq_one_letter_code
_entity_poly.pdbx_strand_id
1 'polypeptide(L)'
;MLGLVLASVVLLVSLATAQEFDAISPNSLESFGYELVDEAYPPLSPEYDEYLKECANKITPDYAEEIEIGILKNEPLTTNCCKALVHLGYDCHIQLVKFLLLNPELKDKASKPLPRSVQIWKTCALVVDVDQSVAPSLV
;
A
#
# COMPACT_ATOMS: atom_id res chain seq x y z
N MET A 1 -42.42 -18.73 -44.09
CA MET A 1 -41.01 -19.17 -44.14
C MET A 1 -40.23 -18.33 -43.14
N LEU A 2 -39.48 -19.01 -42.26
CA LEU A 2 -38.88 -18.55 -41.01
C LEU A 2 -37.95 -17.33 -41.17
N GLY A 3 -38.12 -16.34 -40.28
CA GLY A 3 -37.07 -15.40 -39.90
C GLY A 3 -36.12 -16.05 -38.90
N LEU A 4 -34.81 -15.85 -39.09
CA LEU A 4 -33.76 -16.38 -38.22
C LEU A 4 -32.93 -15.25 -37.61
N VAL A 5 -32.60 -15.49 -36.34
CA VAL A 5 -32.14 -14.56 -35.32
C VAL A 5 -30.61 -14.40 -35.36
N LEU A 6 -30.17 -13.22 -34.95
CA LEU A 6 -28.78 -12.76 -34.76
C LEU A 6 -27.95 -13.67 -33.83
N ALA A 7 -26.68 -13.89 -34.17
CA ALA A 7 -25.57 -13.87 -33.21
C ALA A 7 -24.21 -13.88 -33.94
N SER A 8 -23.48 -12.79 -33.76
CA SER A 8 -22.08 -12.59 -34.12
C SER A 8 -21.15 -13.51 -33.31
N VAL A 9 -20.31 -14.28 -34.02
CA VAL A 9 -19.15 -14.98 -33.44
C VAL A 9 -17.90 -14.40 -34.11
N VAL A 10 -17.10 -13.72 -33.29
CA VAL A 10 -15.79 -13.18 -33.64
C VAL A 10 -14.82 -14.33 -33.89
N LEU A 11 -14.16 -14.35 -35.04
CA LEU A 11 -12.93 -15.12 -35.24
C LEU A 11 -11.80 -14.18 -35.65
N LEU A 12 -10.84 -14.06 -34.74
CA LEU A 12 -9.55 -13.41 -34.87
C LEU A 12 -8.65 -14.24 -35.80
N VAL A 13 -8.05 -13.65 -36.84
CA VAL A 13 -6.68 -13.97 -37.27
C VAL A 13 -6.05 -12.71 -37.91
N SER A 14 -4.93 -12.32 -37.34
CA SER A 14 -4.05 -11.19 -37.66
C SER A 14 -3.43 -11.25 -39.06
N LEU A 15 -3.20 -10.09 -39.69
CA LEU A 15 -2.17 -9.91 -40.72
C LEU A 15 -1.50 -8.55 -40.54
N ALA A 16 -0.18 -8.61 -40.46
CA ALA A 16 0.75 -7.55 -40.17
C ALA A 16 0.67 -6.40 -41.18
N THR A 17 0.59 -5.17 -40.68
CA THR A 17 1.07 -4.00 -41.42
C THR A 17 2.40 -3.60 -40.80
N ALA A 18 3.49 -3.88 -41.51
CA ALA A 18 4.79 -3.29 -41.21
C ALA A 18 4.67 -1.78 -41.46
N GLN A 19 4.50 -1.02 -40.38
CA GLN A 19 4.60 0.44 -40.41
C GLN A 19 6.08 0.80 -40.22
N GLU A 20 6.58 1.67 -41.09
CA GLU A 20 7.98 2.02 -41.27
C GLU A 20 8.67 2.42 -39.95
N PHE A 21 9.79 1.77 -39.62
CA PHE A 21 10.65 2.13 -38.50
C PHE A 21 11.62 3.21 -38.97
N ASP A 22 11.25 4.48 -38.78
CA ASP A 22 12.21 5.58 -38.87
C ASP A 22 13.27 5.42 -37.77
N ALA A 23 14.53 5.44 -38.18
CA ALA A 23 15.69 5.17 -37.36
C ALA A 23 15.79 6.13 -36.16
N ILE A 24 15.60 5.60 -34.95
CA ILE A 24 15.91 6.30 -33.71
C ILE A 24 17.43 6.23 -33.49
N SER A 25 18.06 7.41 -33.48
CA SER A 25 19.50 7.63 -33.24
C SER A 25 19.96 7.06 -31.88
N PRO A 26 21.09 6.34 -31.80
CA PRO A 26 21.49 5.57 -30.61
C PRO A 26 22.07 6.41 -29.45
N ASN A 27 21.86 7.74 -29.42
CA ASN A 27 22.62 8.65 -28.56
C ASN A 27 21.79 9.37 -27.47
N SER A 28 20.58 8.92 -27.14
CA SER A 28 19.78 9.53 -26.06
C SER A 28 19.39 8.55 -24.95
N LEU A 29 20.15 7.47 -24.79
CA LEU A 29 20.03 6.48 -23.72
C LEU A 29 20.89 6.84 -22.49
N GLU A 30 21.05 8.13 -22.21
CA GLU A 30 21.68 8.61 -20.97
C GLU A 30 20.87 9.82 -20.49
N SER A 31 19.87 9.60 -19.64
CA SER A 31 19.48 10.56 -18.59
C SER A 31 18.21 10.16 -17.84
N PHE A 32 17.44 9.17 -18.29
CA PHE A 32 16.14 8.94 -17.68
C PHE A 32 15.86 7.45 -17.46
N GLY A 33 16.48 6.91 -16.41
CA GLY A 33 16.06 5.67 -15.77
C GLY A 33 14.76 5.87 -14.98
N TYR A 34 13.66 6.23 -15.66
CA TYR A 34 12.32 6.04 -15.11
C TYR A 34 11.76 4.70 -15.60
N GLU A 35 12.35 3.62 -15.08
CA GLU A 35 11.71 2.33 -15.14
C GLU A 35 10.51 2.37 -14.19
N LEU A 36 9.30 2.29 -14.76
CA LEU A 36 8.02 1.95 -14.14
C LEU A 36 8.05 1.90 -12.60
N VAL A 37 7.89 3.05 -11.94
CA VAL A 37 7.60 3.06 -10.50
C VAL A 37 6.18 2.53 -10.36
N ASP A 38 6.08 1.22 -10.14
CA ASP A 38 4.86 0.57 -9.70
C ASP A 38 4.37 1.32 -8.46
N GLU A 39 3.16 1.89 -8.55
CA GLU A 39 2.44 2.66 -7.51
C GLU A 39 2.42 1.96 -6.13
N ALA A 40 2.79 0.68 -6.09
CA ALA A 40 2.94 -0.15 -4.91
C ALA A 40 4.14 0.22 -4.00
N TYR A 41 5.21 0.83 -4.53
CA TYR A 41 6.45 1.03 -3.75
C TYR A 41 6.77 2.50 -3.45
N PRO A 42 7.26 2.78 -2.24
CA PRO A 42 7.55 4.15 -1.84
C PRO A 42 8.78 4.73 -2.57
N PRO A 43 8.86 6.07 -2.68
CA PRO A 43 9.98 6.73 -3.34
C PRO A 43 11.28 6.52 -2.56
N LEU A 44 12.37 6.19 -3.25
CA LEU A 44 13.70 6.07 -2.66
C LEU A 44 14.39 7.43 -2.71
N SER A 45 14.19 8.28 -1.69
CA SER A 45 14.87 9.57 -1.56
C SER A 45 15.27 9.88 -0.10
N PRO A 46 16.30 10.73 0.11
CA PRO A 46 16.69 11.15 1.46
C PRO A 46 15.55 11.81 2.25
N GLU A 47 14.70 12.59 1.58
CA GLU A 47 13.54 13.25 2.19
C GLU A 47 12.50 12.21 2.64
N TYR A 48 12.31 11.15 1.86
CA TYR A 48 11.41 10.06 2.23
C TYR A 48 11.95 9.25 3.42
N ASP A 49 13.27 9.00 3.46
CA ASP A 49 13.92 8.34 4.60
C ASP A 49 13.80 9.17 5.88
N GLU A 50 13.94 10.50 5.79
CA GLU A 50 13.72 11.42 6.92
C GLU A 50 12.27 11.39 7.40
N TYR A 51 11.31 11.46 6.47
CA TYR A 51 9.89 11.33 6.78
C TYR A 51 9.56 10.01 7.50
N LEU A 52 10.09 8.87 7.03
CA LEU A 52 9.89 7.58 7.70
C LEU A 52 10.49 7.55 9.10
N LYS A 53 11.67 8.15 9.32
CA LYS A 53 12.27 8.29 10.65
C LYS A 53 11.39 9.12 11.58
N GLU A 54 10.86 10.25 11.11
CA GLU A 54 9.93 11.07 11.88
C GLU A 54 8.66 10.30 12.27
N CYS A 55 8.12 9.48 11.35
CA CYS A 55 7.01 8.58 11.66
C CYS A 55 7.39 7.55 12.73
N ALA A 56 8.50 6.83 12.54
CA ALA A 56 8.96 5.80 13.47
C ALA A 56 9.22 6.35 14.88
N ASN A 57 9.67 7.60 15.01
CA ASN A 57 9.93 8.24 16.29
C ASN A 57 8.66 8.55 17.12
N LYS A 58 7.46 8.48 16.52
CA LYS A 58 6.19 8.74 17.22
C LYS A 58 5.63 7.51 17.94
N ILE A 59 6.25 6.34 17.78
CA ILE A 59 5.80 5.09 18.36
C ILE A 59 6.92 4.40 19.14
N THR A 60 6.59 3.70 20.21
CA THR A 60 7.56 2.93 20.98
C THR A 60 7.92 1.62 20.28
N PRO A 61 9.10 1.04 20.58
CA PRO A 61 9.47 -0.28 20.05
C PRO A 61 8.45 -1.37 20.37
N ASP A 62 7.92 -1.41 21.60
CA ASP A 62 6.94 -2.42 22.02
C ASP A 62 5.65 -2.35 21.18
N TYR A 63 5.13 -1.15 20.91
CA TYR A 63 3.95 -0.99 20.06
C TYR A 63 4.25 -1.24 18.59
N ALA A 64 5.44 -0.90 18.11
CA ALA A 64 5.86 -1.23 16.75
C ALA A 64 5.89 -2.75 16.52
N GLU A 65 6.45 -3.52 17.48
CA GLU A 65 6.45 -4.99 17.45
C GLU A 65 5.02 -5.55 17.48
N GLU A 66 4.16 -5.02 18.37
CA GLU A 66 2.76 -5.45 18.47
C GLU A 66 2.00 -5.22 17.15
N ILE A 67 2.18 -4.06 16.51
CA ILE A 67 1.59 -3.74 15.21
C ILE A 67 2.11 -4.69 14.13
N GLU A 68 3.42 -4.94 14.08
CA GLU A 68 4.02 -5.86 13.12
C GLU A 68 3.42 -7.27 13.27
N ILE A 69 3.36 -7.80 14.50
CA ILE A 69 2.73 -9.08 14.81
C ILE A 69 1.26 -9.08 14.37
N GLY A 70 0.52 -8.03 14.69
CA GLY A 70 -0.88 -7.88 14.28
C GLY A 70 -1.05 -7.95 12.77
N ILE A 71 -0.19 -7.26 12.01
CA ILE A 71 -0.21 -7.24 10.55
C ILE A 71 0.14 -8.62 9.96
N LEU A 72 1.26 -9.21 10.41
CA LEU A 72 1.82 -10.42 9.83
C LEU A 72 1.01 -11.67 10.22
N LYS A 73 0.54 -11.74 11.48
CA LYS A 73 -0.14 -12.90 12.06
C LYS A 73 -1.65 -12.72 12.23
N ASN A 74 -2.20 -11.54 11.94
CA ASN A 74 -3.62 -11.22 12.14
C ASN A 74 -4.05 -11.33 13.61
N GLU A 75 -3.19 -10.85 14.51
CA GLU A 75 -3.46 -10.78 15.95
C GLU A 75 -4.07 -9.42 16.32
N PRO A 76 -4.97 -9.36 17.32
CA PRO A 76 -5.56 -8.12 17.78
C PRO A 76 -4.55 -7.27 18.57
N LEU A 77 -4.67 -5.95 18.45
CA LEU A 77 -3.89 -4.99 19.24
C LEU A 77 -4.59 -4.69 20.57
N THR A 78 -3.80 -4.38 21.59
CA THR A 78 -4.22 -3.82 22.87
C THR A 78 -4.81 -2.42 22.67
N THR A 79 -5.69 -2.00 23.59
CA THR A 79 -6.29 -0.66 23.55
C THR A 79 -5.25 0.46 23.57
N ASN A 80 -4.17 0.31 24.36
CA ASN A 80 -3.12 1.32 24.44
C ASN A 80 -2.30 1.39 23.14
N CYS A 81 -1.97 0.23 22.54
CA CYS A 81 -1.35 0.21 21.22
C CYS A 81 -2.26 0.83 20.16
N CYS A 82 -3.57 0.57 20.19
CA CYS A 82 -4.52 1.23 19.29
C CYS A 82 -4.55 2.75 19.44
N LYS A 83 -4.48 3.28 20.67
CA LYS A 83 -4.39 4.73 20.92
C LYS A 83 -3.10 5.32 20.34
N ALA A 84 -1.97 4.66 20.59
CA ALA A 84 -0.67 5.07 20.05
C ALA A 84 -0.65 5.01 18.52
N LEU A 85 -1.21 3.95 17.94
CA LEU A 85 -1.37 3.78 16.52
C LEU A 85 -2.20 4.95 15.97
N VAL A 86 -3.42 5.20 16.46
CA VAL A 86 -4.25 6.32 15.99
C VAL A 86 -3.53 7.68 16.09
N HIS A 87 -2.73 7.89 17.14
CA HIS A 87 -1.93 9.10 17.32
C HIS A 87 -0.76 9.22 16.31
N LEU A 88 -0.15 8.11 15.89
CA LEU A 88 0.89 8.07 14.83
C LEU A 88 0.38 8.70 13.52
N GLY A 89 -0.90 8.53 13.22
CA GLY A 89 -1.56 8.96 12.00
C GLY A 89 -1.57 7.89 10.89
N TYR A 90 -2.64 7.89 10.09
CA TYR A 90 -2.86 6.88 9.05
C TYR A 90 -1.73 6.88 8.01
N ASP A 91 -1.31 8.06 7.55
CA ASP A 91 -0.28 8.16 6.52
C ASP A 91 1.07 7.64 7.01
N CYS A 92 1.47 7.96 8.24
CA CYS A 92 2.69 7.41 8.84
C CYS A 92 2.62 5.88 8.93
N HIS A 93 1.50 5.34 9.43
CA HIS A 93 1.28 3.90 9.52
C HIS A 93 1.41 3.21 8.16
N ILE A 94 0.72 3.70 7.13
CA ILE A 94 0.74 3.06 5.82
C ILE A 94 2.12 3.12 5.17
N GLN A 95 2.85 4.24 5.30
CA GLN A 95 4.18 4.37 4.70
C GLN A 95 5.21 3.48 5.41
N LEU A 96 5.15 3.37 6.74
CA LEU A 96 5.98 2.43 7.50
C LEU A 96 5.69 0.97 7.11
N VAL A 97 4.42 0.61 6.89
CA VAL A 97 4.06 -0.74 6.42
C VAL A 97 4.54 -1.00 4.99
N LYS A 98 4.39 -0.03 4.08
CA LYS A 98 4.94 -0.16 2.72
C LYS A 98 6.45 -0.36 2.74
N PHE A 99 7.15 0.38 3.61
CA PHE A 99 8.59 0.22 3.81
C PHE A 99 8.94 -1.16 4.37
N LEU A 100 8.23 -1.65 5.40
CA LEU A 100 8.40 -3.01 5.93
C LEU A 100 8.27 -4.07 4.82
N LEU A 101 7.32 -3.90 3.90
CA LEU A 101 7.06 -4.84 2.81
C LEU A 101 8.05 -4.75 1.64
N LEU A 102 9.01 -3.83 1.69
CA LEU A 102 10.19 -3.87 0.82
C LEU A 102 11.13 -5.02 1.20
N ASN A 103 11.07 -5.51 2.45
CA ASN A 103 11.86 -6.66 2.86
C ASN A 103 11.54 -7.87 1.96
N PRO A 104 12.52 -8.43 1.23
CA PRO A 104 12.30 -9.58 0.34
C PRO A 104 11.62 -10.78 1.01
N GLU A 105 11.86 -11.00 2.31
CA GLU A 105 11.24 -12.09 3.06
C GLU A 105 9.72 -11.90 3.28
N LEU A 106 9.26 -10.65 3.19
CA LEU A 106 7.87 -10.23 3.35
C LEU A 106 7.20 -9.88 2.03
N LYS A 107 7.97 -9.60 0.98
CA LYS A 107 7.50 -9.17 -0.35
C LYS A 107 6.53 -10.18 -0.98
N ASP A 108 6.85 -11.46 -0.95
CA ASP A 108 5.98 -12.52 -1.49
C ASP A 108 4.69 -12.73 -0.67
N LYS A 109 4.65 -12.19 0.55
CA LYS A 109 3.51 -12.26 1.46
C LYS A 109 2.69 -10.97 1.47
N ALA A 110 3.16 -9.89 0.83
CA ALA A 110 2.63 -8.52 0.92
C ALA A 110 1.13 -8.37 0.57
N SER A 111 0.57 -9.30 -0.20
CA SER A 111 -0.85 -9.32 -0.58
C SER A 111 -1.82 -9.42 0.62
N LYS A 112 -1.35 -9.88 1.79
CA LYS A 112 -2.17 -9.94 3.02
C LYS A 112 -1.84 -8.85 4.06
N PRO A 113 -0.57 -8.56 4.40
CA PRO A 113 -0.17 -7.54 5.36
C PRO A 113 -0.73 -6.14 5.07
N LEU A 114 -0.66 -5.66 3.83
CA LEU A 114 -1.09 -4.28 3.53
C LEU A 114 -2.62 -4.10 3.71
N PRO A 115 -3.50 -4.97 3.16
CA PRO A 115 -4.93 -4.90 3.47
C PRO A 115 -5.23 -5.05 4.97
N ARG A 116 -4.49 -5.89 5.69
CA ARG A 116 -4.66 -6.06 7.14
C ARG A 116 -4.24 -4.82 7.91
N SER A 117 -3.16 -4.14 7.53
CA SER A 117 -2.72 -2.93 8.23
C SER A 117 -3.77 -1.82 8.14
N VAL A 118 -4.44 -1.69 7.00
CA VAL A 118 -5.59 -0.78 6.82
C VAL A 118 -6.76 -1.18 7.72
N GLN A 119 -7.06 -2.47 7.85
CA GLN A 119 -8.12 -2.95 8.73
C GLN A 119 -7.81 -2.71 10.21
N ILE A 120 -6.58 -2.99 10.64
CA ILE A 120 -6.11 -2.74 12.01
C ILE A 120 -6.27 -1.25 12.35
N TRP A 121 -5.86 -0.36 11.46
CA TRP A 121 -6.04 1.08 11.67
C TRP A 121 -7.50 1.45 11.90
N LYS A 122 -8.40 0.98 11.03
CA LYS A 122 -9.85 1.25 11.13
C LYS A 122 -10.43 0.73 12.44
N THR A 123 -10.05 -0.48 12.85
CA THR A 123 -10.46 -1.06 14.13
C THR A 123 -9.98 -0.20 15.30
N CYS A 124 -8.73 0.24 15.29
CA CYS A 124 -8.19 1.09 16.34
C CYS A 124 -8.85 2.48 16.38
N ALA A 125 -9.18 3.08 15.23
CA ALA A 125 -9.94 4.32 15.18
C ALA A 125 -11.28 4.20 15.91
N LEU A 126 -12.02 3.10 15.65
CA LEU A 126 -13.28 2.83 16.35
C LEU A 126 -13.11 2.64 17.86
N VAL A 127 -12.03 1.97 18.30
CA VAL A 127 -11.72 1.80 19.73
C VAL A 127 -11.51 3.16 20.41
N VAL A 128 -10.80 4.08 19.75
CA VAL A 128 -10.55 5.43 20.28
C VAL A 128 -11.84 6.27 20.30
N ASP A 129 -12.66 6.19 19.26
CA ASP A 129 -13.95 6.90 19.19
C ASP A 129 -14.91 6.44 20.30
N VAL A 130 -14.96 5.12 20.56
CA VAL A 130 -15.78 4.55 21.64
C VAL A 130 -15.27 5.01 23.01
N ASP A 131 -13.95 4.98 23.25
CA ASP A 131 -13.37 5.42 24.51
C ASP A 131 -13.68 6.89 24.82
N GLN A 132 -13.63 7.77 23.80
CA GLN A 132 -14.02 9.18 23.93
C GLN A 132 -15.51 9.38 24.21
N SER A 133 -16.37 8.50 23.70
CA SER A 133 -17.82 8.56 23.92
C SER A 133 -18.24 8.11 25.34
N VAL A 134 -17.42 7.29 25.99
CA VAL A 134 -17.67 6.75 27.34
C VAL A 134 -17.06 7.65 28.42
N ALA A 135 -16.01 8.42 28.09
CA ALA A 135 -15.49 9.45 28.98
C ALA A 135 -16.58 10.55 29.18
N PRO A 136 -17.09 10.77 30.41
CA PRO A 136 -18.01 11.88 30.64
C PRO A 136 -17.27 13.18 30.29
N SER A 137 -17.86 14.00 29.44
CA SER A 137 -17.39 15.37 29.21
C SER A 137 -17.35 16.09 30.56
N LEU A 138 -16.16 16.21 31.15
CA LEU A 138 -15.92 17.11 32.27
C LEU A 138 -15.72 18.51 31.67
N VAL A 139 -16.82 19.27 31.71
CA VAL A 139 -16.96 20.74 31.82
C VAL A 139 -15.91 21.60 31.12
#